data_AF-A0A978S2J2-F1
#
_entry.id   AF-A0A978S2J2-F1
#
_cell.length_a   1.000
_cell.length_b   1.000
_cell.length_c   1.000
_cell.angle_alpha   90.00
_cell.angle_beta   90.00
_cell.angle_gamma   90.00
#
_symmetry.space_group_name_H-M   'P 1'
#
loop_
_entity.id
_entity.type
_entity.pdbx_description
1 polymer ?
#
loop_
_entity_poly.entity_id
_entity_poly.type
_entity_poly.pdbx_seq_one_letter_code
_entity_poly.pdbx_strand_id
1 'polypeptide(L)' 'MRKFETGEVLISSTGRSYRVVDSTPEVISLLRIDGYTLFSCHPHFIETSFSPATAQQIP' A
#
# COMPACT_ATOMS: atom_id res chain seq x y z
N MET A 1 13.77 -1.48 6.65
CA MET A 1 12.83 -1.10 5.57
C MET A 1 12.12 -2.35 5.11
N ARG A 2 10.79 -2.30 5.09
CA ARG A 2 9.95 -3.38 4.59
C ARG A 2 10.07 -3.44 3.05
N LYS A 3 10.04 -4.65 2.49
CA LYS A 3 9.87 -4.83 1.04
C LYS A 3 8.37 -4.93 0.73
N PHE A 4 7.91 -4.14 -0.24
CA PHE A 4 6.53 -4.18 -0.73
C PHE A 4 6.50 -4.91 -2.06
N GLU A 5 5.54 -5.80 -2.24
CA GLU A 5 5.46 -6.63 -3.43
C GLU A 5 4.35 -6.15 -4.36
N THR A 6 4.60 -6.12 -5.67
CA THR A 6 3.57 -5.84 -6.65
C THR A 6 2.43 -6.85 -6.50
N GLY A 7 1.21 -6.33 -6.37
CA GLY A 7 0.01 -7.10 -6.11
C GLY A 7 -0.45 -7.05 -4.66
N GLU A 8 0.40 -6.66 -3.71
CA GLU A 8 0.06 -6.53 -2.30
C GLU A 8 -1.07 -5.50 -2.08
N VAL A 9 -1.99 -5.80 -1.16
CA VAL A 9 -3.06 -4.89 -0.76
C VAL A 9 -2.74 -4.25 0.59
N LEU A 10 -2.77 -2.93 0.59
CA LEU A 10 -2.52 -2.06 1.74
C LEU A 10 -3.77 -1.27 2.08
N ILE A 11 -3.99 -1.05 3.37
CA ILE A 11 -5.11 -0.28 3.90
C ILE A 11 -4.55 1.01 4.49
N SER A 12 -4.95 2.15 3.95
CA SER A 12 -4.58 3.46 4.51
C SER A 12 -5.20 3.69 5.89
N SER A 13 -4.66 4.63 6.66
CA SER A 13 -5.25 5.08 7.94
C SER A 13 -6.71 5.55 7.82
N THR A 14 -7.16 5.92 6.63
CA THR A 14 -8.56 6.29 6.34
C THR A 14 -9.47 5.10 5.99
N GLY A 15 -8.97 3.87 6.07
CA GLY A 15 -9.70 2.64 5.75
C GLY A 15 -9.80 2.30 4.26
N ARG A 16 -9.23 3.14 3.37
CA ARG A 16 -9.24 2.88 1.92
C ARG A 16 -8.18 1.86 1.53
N SER A 17 -8.54 0.95 0.63
CA SER A 17 -7.65 -0.11 0.12
C SER A 17 -6.94 0.30 -1.16
N TYR A 18 -5.65 0.01 -1.22
CA TYR A 18 -4.78 0.28 -2.35
C TYR A 18 -3.98 -0.96 -2.69
N ARG A 19 -3.71 -1.18 -3.97
CA ARG A 19 -2.87 -2.25 -4.48
C ARG A 19 -1.53 -1.67 -4.90
N VAL A 20 -0.44 -2.34 -4.50
CA VAL A 20 0.91 -2.05 -5.02
C VAL A 20 0.95 -2.46 -6.48
N VAL A 21 1.22 -1.51 -7.37
CA VAL A 21 1.34 -1.77 -8.81
C VAL A 21 2.78 -1.69 -9.30
N ASP A 22 3.64 -0.99 -8.58
CA ASP A 22 5.09 -0.96 -8.80
C ASP A 22 5.81 -0.69 -7.48
N SER A 23 7.02 -1.23 -7.34
CA SER A 23 7.81 -1.18 -6.10
C SER A 23 9.30 -1.21 -6.39
N THR A 24 9.97 -0.11 -6.04
CA THR A 24 11.42 0.05 -6.08
C THR A 24 11.93 0.43 -4.68
N PRO A 25 13.25 0.41 -4.42
CA PRO A 25 13.79 0.84 -3.12
C PRO A 25 13.44 2.27 -2.71
N GLU A 26 13.16 3.17 -3.66
CA GLU A 26 12.97 4.60 -3.42
C GLU A 26 11.52 5.05 -3.63
N VAL A 27 10.74 4.29 -4.43
CA VAL A 27 9.39 4.67 -4.86
C VAL A 27 8.47 3.46 -4.86
N ILE A 28 7.26 3.65 -4.34
CA ILE A 28 6.15 2.70 -4.41
C ILE A 28 4.99 3.38 -5.12
N SER A 29 4.38 2.68 -6.07
CA SER A 29 3.18 3.14 -6.76
C SER A 29 1.96 2.35 -6.29
N LEU A 30 0.90 3.07 -5.92
CA LEU A 30 -0.34 2.53 -5.38
C LEU A 30 -1.54 2.91 -6.25
N LEU A 31 -2.35 1.91 -6.59
CA LEU A 31 -3.65 2.09 -7.24
C LEU A 31 -4.77 1.81 -6.24
N ARG A 32 -5.71 2.75 -6.10
CA ARG A 32 -6.91 2.55 -5.27
C ARG A 32 -7.79 1.45 -5.87
N ILE A 33 -8.22 0.49 -5.05
CA ILE A 33 -9.02 -0.66 -5.53
C ILE A 33 -10.44 -0.25 -5.91
N ASP A 34 -11.04 0.69 -5.18
CA ASP A 34 -12.41 1.19 -5.36
C ASP A 34 -12.46 2.58 -6.02
N GLY A 35 -11.47 2.92 -6.85
CA GLY A 35 -11.44 4.23 -7.51
C GLY A 35 -10.36 4.38 -8.58
N TYR A 36 -10.13 5.63 -8.98
CA TYR A 36 -9.20 5.98 -10.07
C TYR A 36 -7.90 6.63 -9.57
N THR A 37 -7.68 6.64 -8.24
CA THR A 37 -6.51 7.27 -7.66
C THR A 37 -5.28 6.38 -7.86
N LEU A 38 -4.29 6.90 -8.57
CA LEU A 38 -2.96 6.34 -8.72
C LEU A 38 -1.94 7.38 -8.26
N PHE A 39 -1.02 6.99 -7.38
CA PHE A 39 0.06 7.87 -6.95
C PHE A 39 1.31 7.07 -6.62
N SER A 40 2.44 7.78 -6.60
CA SER A 40 3.73 7.23 -6.22
C SER A 40 4.30 8.01 -5.04
N CYS A 41 4.94 7.31 -4.11
CA CYS A 41 5.51 7.92 -2.90
C CYS A 41 6.72 7.13 -2.39
N HIS A 42 7.48 7.75 -1.48
CA HIS A 42 8.59 7.09 -0.81
C HIS A 42 8.09 5.95 0.11
N PRO A 43 8.78 4.79 0.20
CA PRO A 43 8.39 3.68 1.07
C PRO A 43 8.10 4.07 2.52
N HIS A 44 8.84 5.04 3.05
CA HIS A 44 8.65 5.53 4.42
C HIS A 44 7.24 6.12 4.68
N PHE A 45 6.62 6.73 3.66
CA PHE A 45 5.24 7.21 3.76
C PHE A 45 4.26 6.03 3.90
N ILE A 46 4.51 4.94 3.17
CA ILE A 46 3.69 3.74 3.26
C ILE A 46 3.82 3.08 4.64
N GLU A 47 5.05 2.95 5.15
CA GLU A 47 5.31 2.36 6.47
C GLU A 47 4.62 3.11 7.62
N THR A 48 4.38 4.41 7.47
CA THR A 48 3.75 5.26 8.51
C THR A 48 2.24 5.45 8.34
N SER A 49 1.71 5.28 7.12
CA SER A 49 0.33 5.63 6.79
C SER A 49 -0.55 4.44 6.38
N PHE A 50 0.03 3.25 6.21
CA PHE A 50 -0.67 2.07 5.71
C PHE A 50 -0.36 0.81 6.53
N SER A 51 -1.35 -0.07 6.59
CA SER A 51 -1.25 -1.40 7.18
C SER A 51 -1.46 -2.48 6.11
N PRO A 52 -0.77 -3.64 6.18
CA PRO A 52 -1.07 -4.75 5.29
C PRO A 52 -2.47 -5.30 5.52
N ALA A 53 -3.21 -5.60 4.45
CA ALA A 53 -4.54 -6.19 4.55
C ALA A 53 -4.54 -7.58 5.22
N THR A 54 -3.41 -8.28 5.18
CA THR A 54 -3.21 -9.58 5.86
C THR A 54 -3.10 -9.48 7.38
N ALA A 55 -3.09 -8.28 7.98
CA ALA A 55 -3.13 -8.12 9.44
C ALA A 55 -4.54 -8.27 10.04
N GLN A 56 -5.58 -8.48 9.22
CA GLN A 56 -6.85 -9.03 9.70
C GLN A 56 -6.75 -10.56 9.78
N GLN A 57 -6.07 -11.03 10.82
CA GLN A 57 -6.38 -12.33 11.38
C GLN A 57 -7.82 -12.26 11.92
N ILE A 58 -8.70 -12.97 11.23
CA ILE A 58 -10.06 -13.37 11.65
C ILE A 58 -9.92 -14.17 12.98
N PRO A 59 -10.87 -14.05 13.93
CA PRO A 59 -10.67 -13.83 15.38
C PRO A 59 -9.95 -14.92 16.18
#